data_AF-A0A2M7N4M0-F1
#
_entry.id   AF-A0A2M7N4M0-F1
#
_cell.length_a   1.000
_cell.length_b   1.000
_cell.length_c   1.000
_cell.angle_alpha   90.00
_cell.angle_beta   90.00
_cell.angle_gamma   90.00
#
_symmetry.space_group_name_H-M   'P 1'
#
loop_
_entity.id
_entity.type
_entity.pdbx_description
1 polymer ?
#
loop_
_entity_poly.entity_id
_entity_poly.type
_entity_poly.pdbx_seq_one_letter_code
_entity_poly.pdbx_strand_id
1 'polypeptide(L)'
;MPCSGLDKQSRGWVSCRNDDRLVHVANKHILFALGVEQKLLPASIINRYAKERIADIEAQQGYKVGRKETKDLKEAITEELLPRAFAVQRTTYAWLDLPNGRLIIEAASATKAEELLEFLNKTLDELPVKPLQTEISPVAAMTDWLAGEEAPIGFSIDQELELRATGDSRATVRYANHALEGEEILAHIAAGKRATRLGLTWNNRISFVLTEQLQIKRLTFLDIIKEESSTLADTADEMFELDFTLMTGELAKMITELTTALGGEPAGK
;
A
#
# COMPACT_ATOMS: atom_id res chain seq x y z
N MET A 1 15.28 -0.58 -14.12
CA MET A 1 15.51 -0.70 -15.57
C MET A 1 15.02 0.57 -16.23
N PRO A 2 15.88 1.33 -16.93
CA PRO A 2 15.46 2.57 -17.57
C PRO A 2 14.44 2.34 -18.69
N CYS A 3 13.50 3.26 -18.87
CA CYS A 3 12.58 3.30 -20.01
C CYS A 3 13.39 3.51 -21.30
N SER A 4 13.04 2.79 -22.37
CA SER A 4 13.71 2.92 -23.67
C SER A 4 12.83 3.65 -24.68
N GLY A 5 13.42 4.50 -25.52
CA GLY A 5 12.73 5.11 -26.67
C GLY A 5 11.39 5.78 -26.35
N LEU A 6 10.30 5.17 -26.82
CA LEU A 6 8.91 5.62 -26.68
C LEU A 6 8.13 4.87 -25.57
N ASP A 7 8.81 4.12 -24.72
CA ASP A 7 8.16 3.44 -23.59
C ASP A 7 7.74 4.47 -22.54
N LYS A 8 6.45 4.50 -22.21
CA LYS A 8 5.91 5.34 -21.13
C LYS A 8 6.27 4.80 -19.75
N GLN A 9 6.54 3.51 -19.67
CA GLN A 9 6.82 2.80 -18.43
C GLN A 9 7.66 1.55 -18.71
N SER A 10 8.59 1.25 -17.82
CA SER A 10 9.28 -0.03 -17.74
C SER A 10 9.10 -0.61 -16.33
N ARG A 11 9.07 -1.94 -16.22
CA ARG A 11 8.97 -2.64 -14.93
C ARG A 11 9.87 -3.89 -14.93
N GLY A 12 10.45 -4.21 -13.78
CA GLY A 12 11.28 -5.39 -13.60
C GLY A 12 11.66 -5.63 -12.14
N TRP A 13 12.10 -6.84 -11.83
CA TRP A 13 12.67 -7.15 -10.53
C TRP A 13 13.96 -6.34 -10.31
N VAL A 14 14.12 -5.80 -9.12
CA VAL A 14 15.29 -5.02 -8.70
C VAL A 14 15.83 -5.55 -7.38
N SER A 15 17.11 -5.28 -7.11
CA SER A 15 17.70 -5.64 -5.82
C SER A 15 17.04 -4.89 -4.66
N CYS A 16 16.85 -5.59 -3.55
CA CYS A 16 16.37 -4.99 -2.31
C CYS A 16 17.47 -4.19 -1.58
N ARG A 17 18.74 -4.43 -1.93
CA ARG A 17 19.94 -3.92 -1.25
C ARG A 17 20.83 -3.07 -2.14
N ASN A 18 20.39 -2.78 -3.36
CA ASN A 18 21.22 -2.17 -4.42
C ASN A 18 22.51 -2.98 -4.72
N ASP A 19 22.43 -4.30 -4.58
CA ASP A 19 23.44 -5.27 -5.01
C ASP A 19 22.97 -6.03 -6.27
N ASP A 20 23.67 -7.09 -6.67
CA ASP A 20 23.29 -7.91 -7.83
C ASP A 20 22.17 -8.93 -7.52
N ARG A 21 21.71 -9.04 -6.26
CA ARG A 21 20.76 -10.06 -5.83
C ARG A 21 19.34 -9.52 -5.91
N LEU A 22 18.49 -10.15 -6.71
CA LEU A 22 17.06 -9.79 -6.84
C LEU A 22 16.22 -10.21 -5.63
N VAL A 23 16.75 -11.11 -4.82
CA VAL A 23 16.06 -11.73 -3.69
C VAL A 23 16.99 -11.76 -2.50
N HIS A 24 16.46 -11.41 -1.34
CA HIS A 24 17.12 -11.58 -0.05
C HIS A 24 16.38 -12.66 0.76
N VAL A 25 17.12 -13.57 1.41
CA VAL A 25 16.57 -14.71 2.14
C VAL A 25 17.22 -14.81 3.52
N ALA A 26 16.40 -14.85 4.58
CA ALA A 26 16.84 -15.13 5.94
C ALA A 26 15.74 -15.89 6.69
N ASN A 27 16.06 -16.92 7.47
CA ASN A 27 15.10 -17.64 8.33
C ASN A 27 13.80 -18.10 7.62
N LYS A 28 13.89 -18.56 6.35
CA LYS A 28 12.75 -18.91 5.48
C LYS A 28 11.81 -17.74 5.14
N HIS A 29 12.22 -16.52 5.39
CA HIS A 29 11.61 -15.31 4.88
C HIS A 29 12.32 -14.88 3.60
N ILE A 30 11.55 -14.47 2.61
CA ILE A 30 12.09 -14.04 1.31
C ILE A 30 11.59 -12.63 1.02
N LEU A 31 12.51 -11.69 0.79
CA LEU A 31 12.23 -10.31 0.40
C LEU A 31 12.65 -10.10 -1.06
N PHE A 32 11.78 -9.49 -1.84
CA PHE A 32 12.01 -9.13 -3.23
C PHE A 32 11.29 -7.83 -3.58
N ALA A 33 11.65 -7.20 -4.69
CA ALA A 33 11.12 -5.89 -5.03
C ALA A 33 10.85 -5.72 -6.53
N LEU A 34 9.69 -5.14 -6.85
CA LEU A 34 9.37 -4.69 -8.20
C LEU A 34 9.75 -3.21 -8.37
N GLY A 35 10.69 -2.95 -9.26
CA GLY A 35 11.04 -1.61 -9.70
C GLY A 35 10.22 -1.20 -10.92
N VAL A 36 9.68 0.01 -10.88
CA VAL A 36 8.92 0.60 -11.97
C VAL A 36 9.50 1.98 -12.28
N GLU A 37 9.88 2.20 -13.52
CA GLU A 37 10.21 3.53 -14.02
C GLU A 37 9.08 4.03 -14.92
N GLN A 38 8.65 5.27 -14.73
CA GLN A 38 7.58 5.88 -15.51
C GLN A 38 7.97 7.28 -15.98
N LYS A 39 7.74 7.56 -17.26
CA LYS A 39 7.91 8.90 -17.83
C LYS A 39 6.79 9.81 -17.33
N LEU A 40 7.18 10.94 -16.72
CA LEU A 40 6.29 11.99 -16.28
C LEU A 40 5.86 12.86 -17.46
N LEU A 41 4.75 12.49 -18.08
CA LEU A 41 4.08 13.32 -19.08
C LEU A 41 2.60 13.47 -18.74
N PRO A 42 2.26 14.38 -17.80
CA PRO A 42 0.88 14.63 -17.41
C PRO A 42 0.00 15.05 -18.60
N ALA A 43 -1.26 14.61 -18.59
CA ALA A 43 -2.23 14.98 -19.62
C ALA A 43 -2.43 16.51 -19.75
N SER A 44 -2.23 17.26 -18.65
CA SER A 44 -2.28 18.72 -18.67
C SER A 44 -1.21 19.35 -19.58
N ILE A 45 -0.01 18.76 -19.63
CA ILE A 45 1.07 19.21 -20.52
C ILE A 45 0.66 18.93 -21.97
N ILE A 46 0.26 17.69 -22.28
CA ILE A 46 -0.18 17.30 -23.63
C ILE A 46 -1.33 18.20 -24.11
N ASN A 47 -2.33 18.44 -23.25
CA ASN A 47 -3.49 19.26 -23.59
C ASN A 47 -3.12 20.73 -23.84
N ARG A 48 -2.12 21.28 -23.14
CA ARG A 48 -1.64 22.65 -23.36
C ARG A 48 -1.01 22.79 -24.75
N TYR A 49 -0.04 21.94 -25.08
CA TYR A 49 0.59 21.93 -26.41
C TYR A 49 -0.41 21.64 -27.53
N ALA A 50 -1.37 20.74 -27.30
CA ALA A 50 -2.41 20.44 -28.28
C ALA A 50 -3.31 21.65 -28.52
N LYS A 51 -3.68 22.38 -27.46
CA LYS A 51 -4.49 23.59 -27.59
C LYS A 51 -3.77 24.69 -28.38
N GLU A 52 -2.47 24.87 -28.14
CA GLU A 52 -1.64 25.83 -28.90
C GLU A 52 -1.61 25.45 -30.39
N ARG A 53 -1.28 24.20 -30.74
CA ARG A 53 -1.25 23.74 -32.14
C ARG A 53 -2.63 23.76 -32.82
N ILE A 54 -3.70 23.42 -32.11
CA ILE A 54 -5.07 23.49 -32.65
C ILE A 54 -5.40 24.93 -33.02
N ALA A 55 -5.09 25.90 -32.17
CA ALA A 55 -5.36 27.31 -32.45
C ALA A 55 -4.64 27.78 -33.71
N ASP A 56 -3.39 27.36 -33.91
CA ASP A 56 -2.61 27.68 -35.11
C ASP A 56 -3.22 27.06 -36.38
N ILE A 57 -3.62 25.79 -36.32
CA ILE A 57 -4.25 25.08 -37.44
C ILE A 57 -5.60 25.73 -37.80
N GLU A 58 -6.44 26.01 -36.80
CA GLU A 58 -7.76 26.65 -36.99
C GLU A 58 -7.63 28.04 -37.61
N ALA A 59 -6.61 28.82 -37.21
CA ALA A 59 -6.31 30.12 -37.78
C ALA A 59 -5.88 30.05 -39.25
N GLN A 60 -5.17 28.99 -39.65
CA GLN A 60 -4.71 28.81 -41.03
C GLN A 60 -5.81 28.29 -41.98
N GLN A 61 -6.62 27.33 -41.52
CA GLN A 61 -7.63 26.67 -42.38
C GLN A 61 -9.02 27.32 -42.30
N GLY A 62 -9.30 28.12 -41.27
CA GLY A 62 -10.56 28.86 -41.11
C GLY A 62 -11.73 28.03 -40.55
N TYR A 63 -11.51 26.80 -40.13
CA TYR A 63 -12.52 25.94 -39.49
C TYR A 63 -11.92 25.12 -38.34
N LYS A 64 -12.81 24.62 -37.48
CA LYS A 64 -12.42 23.89 -36.26
C LYS A 64 -11.81 22.52 -36.54
N VAL A 65 -10.79 22.17 -35.77
CA VAL A 65 -10.15 20.84 -35.83
C VAL A 65 -11.11 19.76 -35.35
N GLY A 66 -11.20 18.67 -36.11
CA GLY A 66 -12.10 17.55 -35.79
C GLY A 66 -11.64 16.73 -34.57
N ARG A 67 -12.53 15.88 -34.04
CA ARG A 67 -12.19 15.00 -32.89
C ARG A 67 -11.06 14.02 -33.20
N LYS A 68 -11.06 13.43 -34.40
CA LYS A 68 -10.02 12.50 -34.85
C LYS A 68 -8.67 13.20 -34.93
N GLU A 69 -8.63 14.32 -35.63
CA GLU A 69 -7.43 15.14 -35.80
C GLU A 69 -6.88 15.68 -34.47
N THR A 70 -7.76 16.05 -33.54
CA THR A 70 -7.36 16.42 -32.16
C THR A 70 -6.68 15.25 -31.44
N LYS A 71 -7.18 14.02 -31.62
CA LYS A 71 -6.61 12.83 -31.01
C LYS A 71 -5.23 12.54 -31.62
N ASP A 72 -5.14 12.51 -32.95
CA ASP A 72 -3.92 12.25 -33.68
C ASP A 72 -2.83 13.29 -33.34
N LEU A 73 -3.22 14.56 -33.19
CA LEU A 73 -2.33 15.64 -32.75
C LEU A 73 -1.80 15.43 -31.33
N LYS A 74 -2.65 14.98 -30.39
CA LYS A 74 -2.23 14.67 -29.02
C LYS A 74 -1.28 13.47 -28.98
N GLU A 75 -1.48 12.48 -29.85
CA GLU A 75 -0.58 11.33 -29.99
C GLU A 75 0.79 11.78 -30.53
N ALA A 76 0.82 12.58 -31.59
CA ALA A 76 2.07 13.14 -32.12
C ALA A 76 2.82 14.01 -31.09
N ILE A 77 2.11 14.85 -30.35
CA ILE A 77 2.70 15.64 -29.24
C ILE A 77 3.25 14.73 -28.15
N THR A 78 2.57 13.62 -27.86
CA THR A 78 3.04 12.65 -26.87
C THR A 78 4.37 12.05 -27.33
N GLU A 79 4.46 11.58 -28.57
CA GLU A 79 5.70 11.03 -29.14
C GLU A 79 6.86 12.03 -29.15
N GLU A 80 6.57 13.31 -29.41
CA GLU A 80 7.57 14.39 -29.39
C GLU A 80 8.08 14.70 -27.99
N LEU A 81 7.19 14.72 -26.99
CA LEU A 81 7.52 15.12 -25.62
C LEU A 81 8.08 13.96 -24.79
N LEU A 82 7.71 12.72 -25.10
CA LEU A 82 8.05 11.54 -24.28
C LEU A 82 9.57 11.31 -24.11
N PRO A 83 10.43 11.47 -25.13
CA PRO A 83 11.88 11.35 -24.96
C PRO A 83 12.47 12.39 -24.00
N ARG A 84 11.83 13.57 -23.89
CA ARG A 84 12.24 14.69 -23.03
C ARG A 84 11.63 14.61 -21.63
N ALA A 85 10.65 13.72 -21.41
CA ALA A 85 9.99 13.59 -20.13
C ALA A 85 10.96 13.04 -19.08
N PHE A 86 10.94 13.66 -17.91
CA PHE A 86 11.63 13.13 -16.72
C PHE A 86 11.06 11.76 -16.38
N ALA A 87 11.93 10.87 -15.89
CA ALA A 87 11.52 9.56 -15.40
C ALA A 87 11.44 9.59 -13.87
N VAL A 88 10.41 8.96 -13.31
CA VAL A 88 10.32 8.68 -11.88
C VAL A 88 10.39 7.19 -11.67
N GLN A 89 11.25 6.80 -10.73
CA GLN A 89 11.36 5.43 -10.28
C GLN A 89 10.56 5.24 -8.99
N ARG A 90 9.91 4.09 -8.87
CA ARG A 90 9.31 3.62 -7.63
C ARG A 90 9.62 2.14 -7.45
N THR A 91 9.73 1.75 -6.20
CA THR A 91 9.95 0.36 -5.80
C THR A 91 8.77 -0.08 -4.95
N THR A 92 8.31 -1.32 -5.16
CA THR A 92 7.29 -1.97 -4.34
C THR A 92 7.90 -3.25 -3.79
N TYR A 93 8.05 -3.34 -2.47
CA TYR A 93 8.62 -4.50 -1.81
C TYR A 93 7.55 -5.55 -1.53
N ALA A 94 7.94 -6.81 -1.56
CA ALA A 94 7.11 -7.93 -1.18
C ALA A 94 7.93 -8.93 -0.35
N TRP A 95 7.29 -9.43 0.70
CA TRP A 95 7.86 -10.36 1.65
C TRP A 95 7.03 -11.64 1.68
N LEU A 96 7.66 -12.77 1.38
CA LEU A 96 7.11 -14.11 1.61
C LEU A 96 7.53 -14.60 2.98
N ASP A 97 6.53 -14.82 3.82
CA ASP A 97 6.63 -15.49 5.11
C ASP A 97 6.27 -16.96 4.90
N LEU A 98 7.26 -17.77 4.48
CA LEU A 98 7.05 -19.18 4.19
C LEU A 98 6.58 -19.99 5.42
N PRO A 99 7.09 -19.75 6.65
CA PRO A 99 6.60 -20.46 7.83
C PRO A 99 5.08 -20.35 8.05
N ASN A 100 4.48 -19.21 7.71
CA ASN A 100 3.05 -18.99 7.87
C ASN A 100 2.27 -19.02 6.54
N GLY A 101 2.95 -19.25 5.41
CA GLY A 101 2.32 -19.32 4.09
C GLY A 101 1.75 -17.99 3.57
N ARG A 102 2.37 -16.84 3.93
CA ARG A 102 1.83 -15.51 3.62
C ARG A 102 2.69 -14.76 2.62
N LEU A 103 2.03 -14.01 1.72
CA LEU A 103 2.66 -12.98 0.88
C LEU A 103 2.20 -11.60 1.36
N ILE A 104 3.13 -10.80 1.84
CA ILE A 104 2.91 -9.42 2.28
C ILE A 104 3.45 -8.49 1.20
N ILE A 105 2.66 -7.50 0.80
CA ILE A 105 3.08 -6.50 -0.20
C ILE A 105 3.06 -5.12 0.43
N GLU A 106 4.22 -4.45 0.44
CA GLU A 106 4.37 -3.09 0.91
C GLU A 106 3.90 -2.11 -0.17
N ALA A 107 2.59 -1.85 -0.19
CA ALA A 107 1.97 -1.00 -1.20
C ALA A 107 1.15 0.14 -0.59
N ALA A 108 1.38 1.35 -1.11
CA ALA A 108 0.58 2.52 -0.77
C ALA A 108 -0.91 2.39 -1.18
N SER A 109 -1.21 1.58 -2.20
CA SER A 109 -2.56 1.35 -2.73
C SER A 109 -2.76 -0.07 -3.25
N ALA A 110 -4.02 -0.51 -3.36
CA ALA A 110 -4.37 -1.81 -3.93
C ALA A 110 -3.85 -1.98 -5.37
N THR A 111 -3.97 -0.95 -6.20
CA THR A 111 -3.47 -0.96 -7.59
C THR A 111 -1.96 -1.26 -7.68
N LYS A 112 -1.15 -0.76 -6.74
CA LYS A 112 0.29 -1.08 -6.71
C LYS A 112 0.55 -2.53 -6.29
N ALA A 113 -0.25 -3.06 -5.37
CA ALA A 113 -0.16 -4.46 -4.99
C ALA A 113 -0.57 -5.38 -6.15
N GLU A 114 -1.66 -5.04 -6.85
CA GLU A 114 -2.13 -5.75 -8.05
C GLU A 114 -1.09 -5.75 -9.18
N GLU A 115 -0.41 -4.63 -9.42
CA GLU A 115 0.67 -4.56 -10.41
C GLU A 115 1.84 -5.49 -10.07
N LEU A 116 2.22 -5.59 -8.79
CA LEU A 116 3.24 -6.54 -8.34
C LEU A 116 2.78 -7.98 -8.54
N LEU A 117 1.54 -8.31 -8.15
CA LEU A 117 0.96 -9.63 -8.33
C LEU A 117 0.87 -10.03 -9.81
N GLU A 118 0.44 -9.11 -10.68
CA GLU A 118 0.39 -9.34 -12.13
C GLU A 118 1.78 -9.66 -12.69
N PHE A 119 2.81 -8.94 -12.25
CA PHE A 119 4.18 -9.17 -12.68
C PHE A 119 4.76 -10.48 -12.11
N LEU A 120 4.41 -10.81 -10.86
CA LEU A 120 4.78 -12.07 -10.21
C LEU A 120 4.18 -13.28 -10.93
N ASN A 121 2.90 -13.24 -11.28
CA ASN A 121 2.22 -14.29 -12.03
C ASN A 121 2.74 -14.46 -13.47
N LYS A 122 3.39 -13.44 -14.03
CA LYS A 122 4.10 -13.55 -15.32
C LYS A 122 5.50 -14.13 -15.19
N THR A 123 6.08 -14.04 -14.00
CA THR A 123 7.44 -14.50 -13.70
C THR A 123 7.44 -15.97 -13.28
N LEU A 124 6.44 -16.39 -12.51
CA LEU A 124 6.32 -17.73 -11.96
C LEU A 124 5.25 -18.53 -12.69
N ASP A 125 5.50 -19.81 -12.94
CA ASP A 125 4.54 -20.70 -13.60
C ASP A 125 3.27 -20.93 -12.74
N GLU A 126 3.44 -21.03 -11.41
CA GLU A 126 2.33 -21.23 -10.48
C GLU A 126 2.62 -20.57 -9.12
N LEU A 127 1.76 -19.64 -8.69
CA LEU A 127 1.75 -19.10 -7.33
C LEU A 127 0.31 -18.74 -6.92
N PRO A 128 -0.44 -19.69 -6.33
CA PRO A 128 -1.84 -19.48 -5.99
C PRO A 128 -1.96 -18.61 -4.73
N VAL A 129 -2.00 -17.29 -4.91
CA VAL A 129 -2.27 -16.34 -3.82
C VAL A 129 -3.73 -15.98 -3.76
N LYS A 130 -4.26 -15.85 -2.55
CA LYS A 130 -5.60 -15.34 -2.28
C LYS A 130 -5.51 -14.23 -1.25
N PRO A 131 -6.39 -13.21 -1.31
CA PRO A 131 -6.50 -12.24 -0.22
C PRO A 131 -6.77 -12.96 1.10
N LEU A 132 -6.11 -12.50 2.18
CA LEU A 132 -6.39 -12.99 3.53
C LEU A 132 -7.86 -12.73 3.89
N GLN A 133 -8.52 -13.75 4.42
CA GLN A 133 -9.89 -13.65 4.93
C GLN A 133 -9.90 -14.08 6.40
N THR A 134 -10.80 -13.48 7.17
CA THR A 134 -10.97 -13.77 8.59
C THR A 134 -12.43 -14.12 8.88
N GLU A 135 -12.68 -14.95 9.89
CA GLU A 135 -14.03 -15.34 10.33
C GLU A 135 -14.85 -14.13 10.77
N ILE A 136 -14.22 -13.19 11.48
CA ILE A 136 -14.85 -11.93 11.89
C ILE A 136 -14.38 -10.83 10.94
N SER A 137 -15.31 -10.10 10.35
CA SER A 137 -14.98 -8.95 9.50
C SER A 137 -14.26 -7.85 10.33
N PRO A 138 -13.26 -7.15 9.78
CA PRO A 138 -12.55 -6.09 10.51
C PRO A 138 -13.47 -5.00 11.05
N VAL A 139 -14.53 -4.65 10.30
CA VAL A 139 -15.52 -3.65 10.72
C VAL A 139 -16.27 -4.09 11.98
N ALA A 140 -16.69 -5.35 12.04
CA ALA A 140 -17.38 -5.89 13.21
C ALA A 140 -16.42 -5.90 14.41
N ALA A 141 -15.24 -6.51 14.26
CA ALA A 141 -14.26 -6.61 15.34
C ALA A 141 -13.85 -5.24 15.91
N MET A 142 -13.48 -4.28 15.04
CA MET A 142 -13.12 -2.93 15.48
C MET A 142 -14.27 -2.20 16.18
N THR A 143 -15.50 -2.39 15.71
CA THR A 143 -16.68 -1.78 16.37
C THR A 143 -16.92 -2.41 17.74
N ASP A 144 -16.77 -3.72 17.86
CA ASP A 144 -16.97 -4.45 19.10
C ASP A 144 -15.89 -4.12 20.15
N TRP A 145 -14.62 -4.02 19.73
CA TRP A 145 -13.53 -3.57 20.62
C TRP A 145 -13.76 -2.18 21.19
N LEU A 146 -14.25 -1.24 20.36
CA LEU A 146 -14.61 0.10 20.81
C LEU A 146 -15.85 0.10 21.71
N ALA A 147 -16.87 -0.70 21.37
CA ALA A 147 -18.11 -0.76 22.13
C ALA A 147 -17.94 -1.43 23.50
N GLY A 148 -17.04 -2.40 23.61
CA GLY A 148 -16.66 -3.06 24.85
C GLY A 148 -15.58 -2.34 25.65
N GLU A 149 -15.01 -1.26 25.11
CA GLU A 149 -13.83 -0.58 25.66
C GLU A 149 -12.65 -1.54 25.94
N GLU A 150 -12.55 -2.61 25.16
CA GLU A 150 -11.60 -3.69 25.36
C GLU A 150 -10.91 -4.04 24.03
N ALA A 151 -9.62 -3.73 23.96
CA ALA A 151 -8.78 -4.12 22.84
C ALA A 151 -8.50 -5.64 22.88
N PRO A 152 -8.25 -6.29 21.73
CA PRO A 152 -7.91 -7.71 21.72
C PRO A 152 -6.56 -7.94 22.43
N ILE A 153 -6.37 -9.17 22.94
CA ILE A 153 -5.14 -9.55 23.66
C ILE A 153 -3.89 -9.19 22.85
N GLY A 154 -2.94 -8.52 23.49
CA GLY A 154 -1.69 -8.09 22.87
C GLY A 154 -1.78 -6.76 22.11
N PHE A 155 -2.97 -6.15 22.02
CA PHE A 155 -3.19 -4.87 21.38
C PHE A 155 -3.73 -3.83 22.36
N SER A 156 -3.44 -2.56 22.08
CA SER A 156 -4.11 -1.39 22.64
C SER A 156 -4.74 -0.55 21.53
N ILE A 157 -5.82 0.15 21.84
CA ILE A 157 -6.47 1.09 20.93
C ILE A 157 -5.73 2.44 20.98
N ASP A 158 -5.35 2.95 19.81
CA ASP A 158 -4.64 4.24 19.66
C ASP A 158 -5.60 5.39 19.33
N GLN A 159 -5.05 6.57 19.07
CA GLN A 159 -5.76 7.84 18.93
C GLN A 159 -6.26 8.15 17.49
N GLU A 160 -6.48 7.12 16.67
CA GLU A 160 -6.97 7.27 15.28
C GLU A 160 -8.20 6.40 15.06
N LEU A 161 -9.31 7.01 14.62
CA LEU A 161 -10.58 6.32 14.38
C LEU A 161 -11.34 6.97 13.22
N GLU A 162 -11.90 6.14 12.35
CA GLU A 162 -12.94 6.52 11.40
C GLU A 162 -14.21 5.73 11.69
N LEU A 163 -15.31 6.43 11.96
CA LEU A 163 -16.65 5.86 12.09
C LEU A 163 -17.50 6.29 10.89
N ARG A 164 -18.15 5.33 10.23
CA ARG A 164 -19.02 5.57 9.06
C ARG A 164 -20.41 5.00 9.27
N ALA A 165 -21.43 5.77 8.90
CA ALA A 165 -22.82 5.29 8.87
C ALA A 165 -23.01 4.21 7.79
N THR A 166 -23.87 3.23 8.05
CA THR A 166 -24.17 2.12 7.13
C THR A 166 -25.17 2.46 6.03
N GLY A 167 -25.93 3.56 6.19
CA GLY A 167 -26.92 4.03 5.20
C GLY A 167 -26.32 4.85 4.06
N ASP A 168 -27.18 5.31 3.14
CA ASP A 168 -26.79 6.00 1.90
C ASP A 168 -25.99 7.29 2.10
N SER A 169 -26.22 7.98 3.22
CA SER A 169 -25.50 9.23 3.53
C SER A 169 -24.00 9.01 3.72
N ARG A 170 -23.58 7.79 4.11
CA ARG A 170 -22.20 7.43 4.48
C ARG A 170 -21.54 8.49 5.39
N ALA A 171 -22.33 9.12 6.25
CA ALA A 171 -21.87 10.17 7.15
C ALA A 171 -20.66 9.64 7.96
N THR A 172 -19.56 10.37 7.93
CA THR A 172 -18.26 9.93 8.44
C THR A 172 -17.78 10.89 9.52
N VAL A 173 -17.30 10.35 10.63
CA VAL A 173 -16.60 11.08 11.70
C VAL A 173 -15.18 10.53 11.79
N ARG A 174 -14.21 11.42 11.92
CA ARG A 174 -12.79 11.07 12.03
C ARG A 174 -12.16 11.72 13.25
N TYR A 175 -11.51 10.90 14.05
CA TYR A 175 -10.65 11.31 15.15
C TYR A 175 -9.20 11.07 14.74
N ALA A 176 -8.35 12.06 14.94
CA ALA A 176 -6.93 11.98 14.65
C ALA A 176 -6.16 12.64 15.79
N ASN A 177 -5.29 11.86 16.44
CA ASN A 177 -4.55 12.29 17.63
C ASN A 177 -5.50 12.76 18.76
N HIS A 178 -6.55 11.98 19.00
CA HIS A 178 -7.54 12.19 20.05
C HIS A 178 -7.70 10.92 20.88
N ALA A 179 -7.72 11.05 22.22
CA ALA A 179 -8.04 9.93 23.11
C ALA A 179 -9.44 9.39 22.79
N LEU A 180 -9.54 8.08 22.55
CA LEU A 180 -10.79 7.43 22.14
C LEU A 180 -11.63 6.94 23.33
N GLU A 181 -11.57 7.66 24.44
CA GLU A 181 -12.26 7.31 25.68
C GLU A 181 -13.58 8.10 25.78
N GLY A 182 -14.61 7.46 26.33
CA GLY A 182 -15.83 8.12 26.77
C GLY A 182 -17.07 7.91 25.89
N GLU A 183 -18.17 8.52 26.36
CA GLU A 183 -19.52 8.25 25.87
C GLU A 183 -19.79 8.67 24.41
N GLU A 184 -18.97 9.57 23.85
CA GLU A 184 -19.17 10.11 22.49
C GLU A 184 -19.04 9.02 21.41
N ILE A 185 -18.00 8.19 21.51
CA ILE A 185 -17.76 7.10 20.55
C ILE A 185 -18.86 6.06 20.65
N LEU A 186 -19.24 5.69 21.89
CA LEU A 186 -20.35 4.80 22.15
C LEU A 186 -21.66 5.34 21.58
N ALA A 187 -21.93 6.65 21.73
CA ALA A 187 -23.11 7.29 21.16
C ALA A 187 -23.11 7.24 19.62
N HIS A 188 -21.95 7.42 18.97
CA HIS A 188 -21.84 7.26 17.53
C HIS A 188 -22.08 5.81 17.06
N ILE A 189 -21.57 4.82 17.80
CA ILE A 189 -21.80 3.39 17.51
C ILE A 189 -23.28 3.03 17.72
N ALA A 190 -23.89 3.49 18.82
CA ALA A 190 -25.31 3.30 19.14
C ALA A 190 -26.22 3.96 18.10
N ALA A 191 -25.80 5.09 17.51
CA ALA A 191 -26.47 5.73 16.38
C ALA A 191 -26.27 5.00 15.03
N GLY A 192 -25.65 3.82 15.03
CA GLY A 192 -25.52 2.97 13.85
C GLY A 192 -24.26 3.21 13.01
N LYS A 193 -23.29 4.00 13.48
CA LYS A 193 -21.98 4.07 12.82
C LYS A 193 -21.15 2.83 13.14
N ARG A 194 -20.22 2.50 12.25
CA ARG A 194 -19.29 1.37 12.37
C ARG A 194 -17.86 1.83 12.14
N ALA A 195 -16.90 1.19 12.82
CA ALA A 195 -15.49 1.49 12.66
C ALA A 195 -14.98 0.99 11.32
N THR A 196 -14.49 1.91 10.49
CA THR A 196 -13.89 1.60 9.17
C THR A 196 -12.37 1.76 9.19
N ARG A 197 -11.83 2.45 10.21
CA ARG A 197 -10.40 2.53 10.52
C ARG A 197 -10.21 2.60 12.03
N LEU A 198 -9.21 1.90 12.54
CA LEU A 198 -8.83 1.94 13.96
C LEU A 198 -7.31 1.89 14.09
N GLY A 199 -6.75 2.85 14.81
CA GLY A 199 -5.36 2.83 15.26
C GLY A 199 -5.18 1.79 16.36
N LEU A 200 -4.14 0.97 16.24
CA LEU A 200 -3.79 -0.08 17.19
C LEU A 200 -2.28 -0.08 17.42
N THR A 201 -1.88 -0.37 18.65
CA THR A 201 -0.49 -0.70 18.98
C THR A 201 -0.42 -2.14 19.46
N TRP A 202 0.45 -2.94 18.85
CA TRP A 202 0.74 -4.32 19.24
C TRP A 202 1.94 -4.35 20.20
N ASN A 203 1.74 -4.92 21.40
CA ASN A 203 2.76 -5.16 22.43
C ASN A 203 3.70 -3.98 22.73
N ASN A 204 3.21 -2.73 22.61
CA ASN A 204 4.02 -1.50 22.71
C ASN A 204 5.25 -1.50 21.80
N ARG A 205 5.16 -2.20 20.66
CA ARG A 205 6.25 -2.47 19.72
C ARG A 205 5.94 -1.96 18.32
N ILE A 206 4.70 -2.13 17.85
CA ILE A 206 4.31 -1.73 16.49
C ILE A 206 2.97 -1.00 16.53
N SER A 207 2.95 0.26 16.09
CA SER A 207 1.71 1.02 15.88
C SER A 207 1.30 0.98 14.41
N PHE A 208 0.01 0.85 14.14
CA PHE A 208 -0.56 0.82 12.80
C PHE A 208 -2.04 1.19 12.81
N VAL A 209 -2.61 1.37 11.62
CA VAL A 209 -4.04 1.59 11.41
C VAL A 209 -4.60 0.42 10.62
N LEU A 210 -5.53 -0.31 11.24
CA LEU A 210 -6.32 -1.34 10.58
C LEU A 210 -7.46 -0.68 9.79
N THR A 211 -7.75 -1.19 8.59
CA THR A 211 -8.90 -0.74 7.79
C THR A 211 -9.96 -1.82 7.64
N GLU A 212 -11.17 -1.41 7.21
CA GLU A 212 -12.27 -2.32 6.87
C GLU A 212 -11.91 -3.37 5.79
N GLN A 213 -10.87 -3.15 4.99
CA GLN A 213 -10.36 -4.09 3.97
C GLN A 213 -9.18 -4.94 4.46
N LEU A 214 -8.97 -5.06 5.78
CA LEU A 214 -7.86 -5.79 6.39
C LEU A 214 -6.48 -5.26 5.95
N GLN A 215 -6.39 -3.97 5.59
CA GLN A 215 -5.12 -3.34 5.27
C GLN A 215 -4.47 -2.79 6.53
N ILE A 216 -3.15 -2.98 6.63
CA ILE A 216 -2.31 -2.37 7.65
C ILE A 216 -1.71 -1.09 7.05
N LYS A 217 -2.05 0.07 7.62
CA LYS A 217 -1.58 1.39 7.18
C LYS A 217 -0.77 2.06 8.28
N ARG A 218 0.10 3.01 7.91
CA ARG A 218 0.91 3.80 8.86
C ARG A 218 1.72 2.93 9.85
N LEU A 219 2.18 1.77 9.38
CA LEU A 219 3.00 0.84 10.16
C LEU A 219 4.25 1.57 10.67
N THR A 220 4.44 1.57 11.98
CA THR A 220 5.55 2.23 12.66
C THR A 220 6.10 1.32 13.74
N PHE A 221 7.38 0.95 13.62
CA PHE A 221 8.11 0.32 14.72
C PHE A 221 8.41 1.37 15.80
N LEU A 222 8.09 1.05 17.04
CA LEU A 222 8.31 1.93 18.19
C LEU A 222 9.77 1.84 18.67
N ASP A 223 10.19 2.82 19.46
CA ASP A 223 11.61 3.11 19.69
C ASP A 223 12.38 1.96 20.36
N ILE A 224 11.70 1.15 21.18
CA ILE A 224 12.27 -0.07 21.79
C ILE A 224 12.90 -0.99 20.72
N ILE A 225 12.26 -1.12 19.56
CA ILE A 225 12.74 -1.97 18.47
C ILE A 225 13.89 -1.29 17.72
N LYS A 226 13.84 0.03 17.53
CA LYS A 226 14.90 0.78 16.82
C LYS A 226 16.21 0.80 17.61
N GLU A 227 16.13 0.89 18.94
CA GLU A 227 17.30 0.82 19.82
C GLU A 227 17.96 -0.57 19.77
N GLU A 228 17.16 -1.65 19.72
CA GLU A 228 17.65 -3.02 19.55
C GLU A 228 18.45 -3.19 18.24
N SER A 229 18.05 -2.56 17.12
CA SER A 229 18.79 -2.69 15.85
C SER A 229 20.05 -1.81 15.77
N SER A 230 19.97 -0.57 16.22
CA SER A 230 21.06 0.42 16.05
C SER A 230 22.36 0.13 16.83
N THR A 231 22.31 -0.74 17.84
CA THR A 231 23.45 -1.01 18.74
C THR A 231 24.31 -2.20 18.34
N LEU A 232 23.91 -2.97 17.32
CA LEU A 232 24.46 -4.29 17.02
C LEU A 232 25.10 -4.43 15.62
N ALA A 233 25.07 -3.40 14.78
CA ALA A 233 25.57 -3.46 13.41
C ALA A 233 26.67 -2.42 13.13
N ASP A 234 27.78 -2.87 12.55
CA ASP A 234 28.94 -2.04 12.23
C ASP A 234 28.94 -1.59 10.76
N THR A 235 28.19 -2.30 9.90
CA THR A 235 28.07 -2.02 8.46
C THR A 235 26.61 -1.90 8.01
N ALA A 236 26.39 -1.23 6.87
CA ALA A 236 25.07 -1.14 6.25
C ALA A 236 24.48 -2.51 5.89
N ASP A 237 25.35 -3.47 5.56
CA ASP A 237 24.95 -4.84 5.24
C ASP A 237 24.45 -5.60 6.46
N GLU A 238 25.16 -5.49 7.58
CA GLU A 238 24.74 -6.08 8.86
C GLU A 238 23.47 -5.41 9.39
N MET A 239 23.36 -4.09 9.23
CA MET A 239 22.16 -3.35 9.64
C MET A 239 20.93 -3.85 8.88
N PHE A 240 21.04 -4.05 7.56
CA PHE A 240 19.94 -4.58 6.76
C PHE A 240 19.54 -6.00 7.19
N GLU A 241 20.51 -6.90 7.41
CA GLU A 241 20.25 -8.27 7.88
C GLU A 241 19.54 -8.28 9.25
N LEU A 242 19.98 -7.42 10.16
CA LEU A 242 19.43 -7.27 11.49
C LEU A 242 18.01 -6.69 11.43
N ASP A 243 17.82 -5.57 10.72
CA ASP A 243 16.52 -4.94 10.51
C ASP A 243 15.54 -5.91 9.86
N PHE A 244 15.97 -6.67 8.84
CA PHE A 244 15.11 -7.66 8.19
C PHE A 244 14.73 -8.80 9.14
N THR A 245 15.68 -9.31 9.92
CA THR A 245 15.42 -10.37 10.91
C THR A 245 14.44 -9.90 11.99
N LEU A 246 14.63 -8.68 12.50
CA LEU A 246 13.77 -8.09 13.51
C LEU A 246 12.38 -7.79 12.95
N MET A 247 12.30 -7.16 11.77
CA MET A 247 11.05 -6.85 11.08
C MET A 247 10.23 -8.12 10.83
N THR A 248 10.84 -9.16 10.24
CA THR A 248 10.13 -10.41 9.93
C THR A 248 9.67 -11.14 11.19
N GLY A 249 10.50 -11.18 12.23
CA GLY A 249 10.15 -11.81 13.51
C GLY A 249 8.98 -11.14 14.21
N GLU A 250 8.92 -9.81 14.20
CA GLU A 250 7.89 -9.04 14.89
C GLU A 250 6.60 -8.95 14.06
N LEU A 251 6.69 -8.66 12.76
CA LEU A 251 5.51 -8.59 11.88
C LEU A 251 4.82 -9.95 11.73
N ALA A 252 5.58 -11.05 11.65
CA ALA A 252 4.97 -12.37 11.51
C ALA A 252 4.10 -12.71 12.73
N LYS A 253 4.58 -12.38 13.94
CA LYS A 253 3.82 -12.56 15.19
C LYS A 253 2.61 -11.63 15.24
N MET A 254 2.81 -10.33 15.00
CA MET A 254 1.74 -9.34 15.03
C MET A 254 0.62 -9.68 14.05
N ILE A 255 0.93 -10.08 12.81
CA ILE A 255 -0.09 -10.49 11.83
C ILE A 255 -0.81 -11.76 12.29
N THR A 256 -0.10 -12.75 12.86
CA THR A 256 -0.74 -13.97 13.37
C THR A 256 -1.70 -13.67 14.53
N GLU A 257 -1.29 -12.84 15.48
CA GLU A 257 -2.12 -12.45 16.62
C GLU A 257 -3.30 -11.58 16.18
N LEU A 258 -3.10 -10.68 15.21
CA LEU A 258 -4.18 -9.88 14.63
C LEU A 258 -5.20 -10.76 13.91
N THR A 259 -4.76 -11.71 13.08
CA THR A 259 -5.65 -12.67 12.41
C THR A 259 -6.43 -13.49 13.44
N THR A 260 -5.79 -13.90 14.54
CA THR A 260 -6.44 -14.61 15.65
C THR A 260 -7.49 -13.74 16.34
N ALA A 261 -7.18 -12.47 16.60
CA ALA A 261 -8.12 -11.49 17.17
C ALA A 261 -9.34 -11.26 16.28
N LEU A 262 -9.19 -11.47 14.96
CA LEU A 262 -10.26 -11.41 13.97
C LEU A 262 -10.96 -12.77 13.76
N GLY A 263 -10.80 -13.72 14.68
CA GLY A 263 -11.47 -15.03 14.65
C GLY A 263 -10.74 -16.11 13.86
N GLY A 264 -9.53 -15.84 13.36
CA GLY A 264 -8.77 -16.78 12.54
C GLY A 264 -9.20 -16.77 11.07
N GLU A 265 -8.47 -17.53 10.25
CA GLU A 265 -8.87 -17.78 8.85
C GLU A 265 -10.04 -18.77 8.80
N PRO A 266 -10.98 -18.59 7.86
CA PRO A 266 -12.12 -19.49 7.76
C PRO A 266 -11.67 -20.91 7.44
N ALA A 267 -12.31 -21.89 8.06
CA ALA A 267 -12.03 -23.29 7.78
C ALA A 267 -12.24 -23.56 6.29
N GLY A 268 -11.16 -23.93 5.59
CA GLY A 268 -11.19 -24.17 4.15
C GLY A 268 -12.25 -25.22 3.80
N LYS A 269 -13.19 -24.85 2.92
CA LYS A 269 -14.01 -25.81 2.18
C LYS A 269 -13.22 -26.38 1.01
#